data_AF-A0A1F4VLH6-F1
#
_entry.id   AF-A0A1F4VLH6-F1
#
_cell.length_a   1.000
_cell.length_b   1.000
_cell.length_c   1.000
_cell.angle_alpha   90.00
_cell.angle_beta   90.00
_cell.angle_gamma   90.00
#
_symmetry.space_group_name_H-M   'P 1'
#
loop_
_entity.id
_entity.type
_entity.pdbx_description
1 polymer ?
#
loop_
_entity_poly.entity_id
_entity_poly.type
_entity_poly.pdbx_seq_one_letter_code
_entity_poly.pdbx_strand_id
1 'polypeptide(L)'
;MTYNLNMPKQKTLSKSQGFTLIELLIVVLIIGVLSGVVLAVLNSSGIQQKARDSQRKSDLKVIQAALELYYADNRTYLQTPSQWRIAGTLPTVYPAFAPYISKVPKDPKPAGTYN
;
A
#
# COMPACT_ATOMS: atom_id res chain seq x y z
N MET A 1 73.25 8.31 47.25
CA MET A 1 72.39 7.75 46.18
C MET A 1 71.21 7.08 46.88
N THR A 2 69.93 7.38 46.72
CA THR A 2 69.15 8.01 45.64
C THR A 2 67.78 8.40 46.23
N TYR A 3 67.21 9.55 45.86
CA TYR A 3 65.82 9.88 46.22
C TYR A 3 64.84 9.19 45.26
N ASN A 4 63.89 8.43 45.80
CA ASN A 4 62.83 7.79 45.03
C ASN A 4 61.64 8.75 44.90
N LEU A 5 61.40 9.28 43.69
CA LEU A 5 60.28 10.17 43.39
C LEU A 5 59.07 9.32 42.98
N ASN A 6 58.16 9.07 43.92
CA ASN A 6 56.83 8.57 43.60
C ASN A 6 55.96 9.71 43.07
N MET A 7 55.94 9.89 41.74
CA MET A 7 55.09 10.88 41.09
C MET A 7 53.63 10.41 41.05
N PRO A 8 52.67 11.18 41.57
CA PRO A 8 51.26 10.84 41.47
C PRO A 8 50.80 10.90 40.00
N LYS A 9 50.26 9.80 39.46
CA LYS A 9 49.69 9.76 38.12
C LYS A 9 48.48 10.69 38.06
N GLN A 10 48.51 11.67 37.16
CA GLN A 10 47.39 12.60 36.96
C GLN A 10 46.20 11.85 36.36
N LYS A 11 45.04 11.98 37.03
CA LYS A 11 43.78 11.40 36.63
C LYS A 11 43.21 12.22 35.48
N THR A 12 43.18 11.68 34.26
CA THR A 12 42.58 12.35 33.11
C THR A 12 41.07 12.44 33.32
N LEU A 13 40.53 13.65 33.40
CA LEU A 13 39.09 13.88 33.52
C LEU A 13 38.44 13.63 32.15
N SER A 14 37.76 12.50 32.00
CA SER A 14 36.89 12.27 30.85
C SER A 14 35.73 13.25 30.91
N LYS A 15 35.67 14.22 29.99
CA LYS A 15 34.50 15.08 29.82
C LYS A 15 33.32 14.24 29.35
N SER A 16 32.39 13.95 30.24
CA SER A 16 31.08 13.43 29.85
C SER A 16 30.33 14.53 29.12
N GLN A 17 30.07 14.35 27.82
CA GLN A 17 29.25 15.26 27.04
C GLN A 17 27.78 14.86 27.21
N GLY A 18 26.97 15.77 27.74
CA GLY A 18 25.51 15.63 27.83
C GLY A 18 24.84 16.39 26.70
N PHE A 19 23.65 15.93 26.29
CA PHE A 19 22.79 16.65 25.35
C PHE A 19 22.28 17.95 25.97
N THR A 20 22.24 19.01 25.17
CA THR A 20 21.62 20.28 25.54
C THR A 20 20.10 20.23 25.30
N LEU A 21 19.35 21.00 26.09
CA LEU A 21 17.89 21.12 25.89
C LEU A 21 17.53 21.72 24.53
N ILE A 22 18.38 22.62 24.02
CA ILE A 22 18.17 23.25 22.72
C ILE A 22 18.36 22.27 21.56
N GLU A 23 19.29 21.31 21.68
CA GLU A 23 19.45 20.25 20.69
C GLU A 23 18.19 19.38 20.60
N LEU A 24 17.61 18.99 21.74
CA LEU A 24 16.38 18.19 21.74
C LEU A 24 15.18 19.01 21.22
N LEU A 25 15.11 20.30 21.55
CA LEU A 25 14.03 21.20 21.14
C LEU A 25 13.99 21.40 19.61
N ILE A 26 15.14 21.60 18.97
CA ILE A 26 15.21 21.76 17.52
C ILE A 26 14.84 20.45 16.81
N VAL A 27 15.21 19.30 17.36
CA VAL A 27 14.88 18.00 16.76
C VAL A 27 13.37 17.76 16.71
N VAL A 28 12.66 17.96 17.82
CA VAL A 28 11.20 17.77 17.84
C VAL A 28 10.47 18.79 16.97
N LEU A 29 11.01 20.01 16.84
CA LEU A 29 10.50 21.03 15.94
C LEU A 29 10.63 20.60 14.47
N ILE A 30 11.80 20.11 14.05
CA ILE A 30 12.03 19.63 12.67
C ILE A 30 11.15 18.42 12.37
N ILE A 31 11.07 17.44 13.28
CA ILE A 31 10.22 16.25 13.10
C ILE A 31 8.74 16.64 13.02
N GLY A 32 8.30 17.63 13.81
CA GLY A 32 6.94 18.16 13.75
C GLY A 32 6.59 18.73 12.38
N VAL A 33 7.47 19.55 11.78
CA VAL A 33 7.25 20.13 10.45
C VAL A 33 7.28 19.05 9.36
N LEU A 34 8.29 18.17 9.38
CA LEU A 34 8.44 17.12 8.36
C LEU A 34 7.27 16.12 8.41
N SER A 35 6.84 15.70 9.60
CA SER A 35 5.73 14.77 9.75
C SER A 35 4.41 15.33 9.21
N GLY A 36 4.15 16.64 9.41
CA GLY A 36 2.96 17.30 8.87
C GLY A 36 2.89 17.26 7.34
N VAL A 37 4.01 17.55 6.66
CA VAL A 37 4.08 17.52 5.19
C VAL A 37 3.88 16.11 4.65
N VAL A 38 4.51 15.10 5.27
CA VAL A 38 4.38 13.70 4.85
C VAL A 38 2.93 13.22 4.96
N LEU A 39 2.25 13.53 6.07
CA LEU A 39 0.85 13.16 6.27
C LEU A 39 -0.08 13.86 5.27
N ALA A 40 0.18 15.13 4.96
CA ALA A 40 -0.61 15.88 3.97
C ALA A 40 -0.54 15.26 2.57
N VAL A 41 0.65 14.78 2.16
CA VAL A 41 0.83 14.11 0.85
C VAL A 41 0.17 12.74 0.82
N LEU A 42 0.32 11.93 1.88
CA LEU A 42 -0.21 10.57 1.94
C LEU A 42 -1.74 10.51 2.04
N ASN A 43 -2.36 11.51 2.68
CA ASN A 43 -3.82 11.60 2.78
C ASN A 43 -4.49 12.13 1.50
N SER A 44 -3.74 12.33 0.41
CA SER A 44 -4.33 12.74 -0.86
C SER A 44 -5.22 11.63 -1.42
N SER A 45 -6.54 11.85 -1.35
CA SER A 45 -7.59 11.00 -1.92
C SER A 45 -7.32 10.62 -3.39
N GLY A 46 -6.56 11.44 -4.13
CA GLY A 46 -6.18 11.17 -5.51
C GLY A 46 -5.26 9.96 -5.69
N ILE A 47 -4.38 9.66 -4.73
CA ILE A 47 -3.47 8.51 -4.81
C ILE A 47 -4.27 7.21 -4.70
N GLN A 48 -5.20 7.15 -3.74
CA GLN A 48 -6.07 5.98 -3.57
C GLN A 48 -7.02 5.79 -4.76
N GLN A 49 -7.52 6.89 -5.37
CA GLN A 49 -8.32 6.82 -6.60
C GLN A 49 -7.51 6.21 -7.75
N LYS A 50 -6.30 6.72 -8.00
CA LYS A 50 -5.41 6.18 -9.05
C LYS A 50 -5.05 4.72 -8.81
N ALA A 51 -4.79 4.34 -7.55
CA ALA A 51 -4.51 2.94 -7.20
C ALA A 51 -5.70 2.02 -7.51
N ARG A 52 -6.92 2.44 -7.16
CA ARG A 52 -8.15 1.70 -7.51
C ARG A 52 -8.36 1.62 -9.01
N ASP A 53 -8.10 2.69 -9.75
CA ASP A 53 -8.21 2.69 -11.22
C ASP A 53 -7.20 1.74 -11.86
N SER A 54 -5.98 1.72 -11.34
CA SER A 54 -4.95 0.77 -11.77
C SER A 54 -5.38 -0.67 -11.52
N GLN A 55 -5.93 -0.95 -10.32
CA GLN A 55 -6.47 -2.27 -9.99
C GLN A 55 -7.60 -2.67 -10.96
N ARG A 56 -8.59 -1.78 -11.19
CA ARG A 56 -9.69 -2.04 -12.13
C ARG A 56 -9.18 -2.32 -13.55
N LYS A 57 -8.18 -1.59 -14.03
CA LYS A 57 -7.56 -1.85 -15.34
C LYS A 57 -6.88 -3.22 -15.41
N SER A 58 -6.19 -3.61 -14.34
CA SER A 58 -5.58 -4.95 -14.24
C SER A 58 -6.64 -6.04 -14.25
N ASP A 59 -7.69 -5.87 -13.46
CA ASP A 59 -8.81 -6.80 -13.35
C ASP A 59 -9.52 -7.00 -14.71
N LEU A 60 -9.73 -5.92 -15.47
CA LEU A 60 -10.30 -6.01 -16.82
C LEU A 60 -9.44 -6.81 -17.78
N LYS A 61 -8.11 -6.72 -17.70
CA LYS A 61 -7.21 -7.52 -18.54
C LYS A 61 -7.31 -9.01 -18.22
N VAL A 62 -7.43 -9.36 -16.94
CA VAL A 62 -7.63 -10.75 -16.52
C VAL A 62 -8.96 -11.29 -17.07
N ILE A 63 -10.03 -10.51 -16.98
CA ILE A 63 -11.34 -10.91 -17.52
C ILE A 63 -11.28 -11.03 -19.04
N GLN A 64 -10.62 -10.10 -19.73
CA GLN A 64 -10.45 -10.15 -21.19
C GLN A 64 -9.74 -11.44 -21.62
N ALA A 65 -8.61 -11.77 -21.00
CA ALA A 65 -7.85 -12.98 -21.33
C ALA A 65 -8.69 -14.26 -21.10
N ALA A 66 -9.48 -14.29 -20.03
CA ALA A 66 -10.38 -15.41 -19.76
C ALA A 66 -11.52 -15.52 -20.79
N LEU A 67 -12.06 -14.39 -21.27
CA LEU A 67 -13.08 -14.36 -22.33
C LEU A 67 -12.52 -14.82 -23.69
N GLU A 68 -11.28 -14.44 -24.00
CA GLU A 68 -10.58 -14.88 -25.20
C GLU A 68 -10.36 -16.40 -25.18
N LEU A 69 -9.97 -16.95 -24.02
CA LEU A 69 -9.82 -18.40 -23.86
C LEU A 69 -11.17 -19.12 -23.98
N TYR A 70 -12.24 -18.58 -23.39
CA TYR A 70 -13.59 -19.12 -23.56
C TYR A 70 -14.02 -19.12 -25.02
N TYR A 71 -13.75 -18.04 -25.75
CA TYR A 71 -14.09 -17.93 -27.17
C TYR A 71 -13.33 -18.93 -28.03
N ALA A 72 -12.06 -19.20 -27.70
CA ALA A 72 -11.25 -20.20 -28.40
C ALA A 72 -11.91 -21.59 -28.37
N ASP A 73 -12.47 -21.97 -27.21
CA ASP A 73 -13.08 -23.28 -27.01
C ASP A 73 -14.54 -23.35 -27.51
N ASN A 74 -15.31 -22.27 -27.35
CA ASN A 74 -16.76 -22.28 -27.57
C ASN A 74 -17.20 -21.56 -28.85
N ARG A 75 -16.28 -20.87 -29.55
CA ARG A 75 -16.54 -20.04 -30.75
C ARG A 75 -17.59 -18.94 -30.56
N THR A 76 -17.93 -18.64 -29.31
CA THR A 76 -18.90 -17.61 -28.92
C THR A 76 -18.44 -16.99 -27.61
N TYR A 77 -18.82 -15.73 -27.38
CA TYR A 77 -18.61 -15.10 -26.08
C TYR A 77 -19.75 -15.46 -25.13
N LEU A 78 -19.45 -15.44 -23.83
CA LEU A 78 -20.46 -15.62 -22.79
C LEU A 78 -21.53 -14.55 -22.92
N GLN A 79 -22.76 -14.98 -23.16
CA GLN A 79 -23.92 -14.12 -23.12
C GLN A 79 -24.49 -14.15 -21.70
N THR A 80 -24.62 -12.98 -21.08
CA THR A 80 -25.42 -12.86 -19.85
C THR A 80 -26.89 -12.96 -20.24
N PRO A 81 -27.74 -13.70 -19.50
CA PRO A 81 -29.18 -13.61 -19.69
C PRO A 81 -29.59 -12.15 -19.56
N SER A 82 -30.38 -11.66 -20.52
CA SER A 82 -30.76 -10.26 -20.76
C SER A 82 -31.65 -9.63 -19.68
N GLN A 83 -31.55 -10.09 -18.44
CA GLN A 83 -32.27 -9.53 -17.30
C GLN A 83 -31.25 -8.83 -16.41
N TRP A 84 -31.43 -7.52 -16.27
CA TRP A 84 -30.75 -6.63 -15.33
C TRP A 84 -30.98 -7.05 -13.87
N ARG A 85 -30.59 -8.27 -13.49
CA ARG A 85 -30.91 -8.83 -12.19
C ARG A 85 -29.79 -8.50 -11.22
N ILE A 86 -30.02 -7.36 -10.57
CA ILE A 86 -29.72 -7.08 -9.16
C ILE A 86 -29.67 -8.38 -8.35
N ALA A 87 -28.69 -8.47 -7.46
CA ALA A 87 -28.40 -9.56 -6.52
C ALA A 87 -27.45 -10.65 -7.02
N GLY A 88 -26.17 -10.29 -7.17
CA GLY A 88 -25.02 -10.98 -6.54
C GLY A 88 -24.80 -12.47 -6.78
N THR A 89 -25.58 -13.12 -7.63
CA THR A 89 -25.49 -14.53 -7.96
C THR A 89 -25.67 -14.63 -9.46
N LEU A 90 -24.61 -15.06 -10.14
CA LEU A 90 -24.57 -15.43 -11.55
C LEU A 90 -24.78 -16.95 -11.61
N PRO A 91 -26.00 -17.49 -11.48
CA PRO A 91 -26.17 -18.93 -11.24
C PRO A 91 -25.85 -19.72 -12.50
N THR A 92 -25.90 -19.08 -13.67
CA THR A 92 -25.69 -19.71 -14.98
C THR A 92 -24.36 -19.33 -15.65
N VAL A 93 -23.82 -18.14 -15.36
CA VAL A 93 -22.59 -17.64 -16.04
C VAL A 93 -21.32 -18.11 -15.31
N TYR A 94 -21.35 -18.15 -13.97
CA TYR A 94 -20.16 -18.52 -13.19
C TYR A 94 -19.69 -19.97 -13.45
N PRO A 95 -20.57 -20.99 -13.53
CA PRO A 95 -20.13 -22.36 -13.79
C PRO A 95 -19.45 -22.54 -15.16
N ALA A 96 -19.97 -21.88 -16.20
CA ALA A 96 -19.40 -21.94 -17.56
C ALA A 96 -18.09 -21.17 -17.68
N PHE A 97 -17.89 -20.12 -16.87
CA PHE A 97 -16.69 -19.29 -16.88
C PHE A 97 -15.61 -19.72 -15.88
N ALA A 98 -15.98 -20.50 -14.84
CA ALA A 98 -15.08 -20.96 -13.79
C ALA A 98 -13.81 -21.69 -14.28
N PRO A 99 -13.84 -22.47 -15.39
CA PRO A 99 -12.61 -23.08 -15.92
C PRO A 99 -11.60 -22.06 -16.47
N TYR A 100 -12.07 -20.87 -16.85
CA TYR A 100 -11.29 -19.87 -17.56
C TYR A 100 -10.78 -18.74 -16.63
N ILE A 101 -11.32 -18.65 -15.40
CA ILE A 101 -10.90 -17.66 -14.41
C ILE A 101 -11.00 -18.22 -12.98
N SER A 102 -9.91 -18.14 -12.20
CA SER A 102 -9.86 -18.70 -10.85
C SER A 102 -10.72 -17.94 -9.83
N LYS A 103 -10.93 -16.64 -10.05
CA LYS A 103 -11.79 -15.79 -9.22
C LYS A 103 -12.17 -14.57 -10.04
N VAL A 104 -13.46 -14.25 -10.10
CA VAL A 104 -13.91 -13.01 -10.71
C VAL A 104 -13.43 -11.84 -9.84
N PRO A 105 -12.63 -10.91 -10.39
CA PRO A 105 -12.21 -9.73 -9.64
C PRO A 105 -13.44 -8.95 -9.18
N LYS A 106 -13.39 -8.47 -7.93
CA LYS A 106 -14.44 -7.66 -7.34
C LYS A 106 -14.00 -6.20 -7.39
N ASP A 107 -14.90 -5.30 -7.78
CA ASP A 107 -14.62 -3.86 -7.73
C ASP A 107 -14.09 -3.46 -6.34
N PRO A 108 -12.96 -2.73 -6.24
CA PRO A 108 -12.44 -2.21 -4.99
C PRO A 108 -13.41 -1.30 -4.21
N LYS A 109 -14.47 -0.78 -4.85
CA LYS A 109 -15.52 -0.02 -4.17
C LYS A 109 -16.74 -0.91 -3.81
N PRO A 110 -17.38 -0.69 -2.64
CA PRO A 110 -18.68 -1.26 -2.35
C PRO A 110 -19.71 -0.85 -3.43
N ALA A 111 -20.60 -1.78 -3.80
CA ALA A 111 -21.64 -1.52 -4.78
C ALA A 111 -22.55 -0.37 -4.29
N GLY A 112 -22.69 0.68 -5.12
CA GLY A 112 -23.57 1.82 -4.86
C GLY A 112 -22.89 3.12 -4.41
N THR A 113 -21.56 3.17 -4.28
CA THR A 113 -20.84 4.41 -3.90
C THR A 113 -20.07 5.01 -5.09
N TYR A 114 -20.80 5.26 -6.18
CA TYR A 114 -20.31 6.06 -7.29
C TYR A 114 -20.93 7.45 -7.13
N ASN A 115 -20.13 8.41 -6.66
CA ASN A 115 -20.46 9.84 -6.74
C ASN A 115 -20.14 10.35 -8.14
#